data_AF-A0A9X7A6V8-F1
#
_entry.id   AF-A0A9X7A6V8-F1
#
_cell.length_a   1.000
_cell.length_b   1.000
_cell.length_c   1.000
_cell.angle_alpha   90.00
_cell.angle_beta   90.00
_cell.angle_gamma   90.00
#
_symmetry.space_group_name_H-M   'P 1'
#
loop_
_entity.id
_entity.type
_entity.pdbx_description
1 polymer ?
#
loop_
_entity_poly.entity_id
_entity_poly.type
_entity_poly.pdbx_seq_one_letter_code
_entity_poly.pdbx_strand_id
1 'polypeptide(L)'
;MENKPFVNVEYFALKKLKIYRDSVLRFLLRAIMASMFIGFGVIVAFKSGHFFHAAYTPFAYPMAAITITVAILLIAYGGADLFIGNIFYFAYTAIRGKMKWPEVLHLWLISYIGNILGAGCFSLLIHITGLYNDPTVKWISFCMHQQASHIIESF
;
A
#
# COMPACT_ATOMS: atom_id res chain seq x y z
N MET A 1 6.29 -7.02 -31.75
CA MET A 1 6.75 -6.10 -30.67
C MET A 1 5.87 -6.22 -29.41
N GLU A 2 5.22 -7.36 -29.18
CA GLU A 2 4.10 -7.54 -28.23
C GLU A 2 4.51 -7.81 -26.77
N ASN A 3 5.74 -8.29 -26.51
CA ASN A 3 6.15 -8.74 -25.18
C ASN A 3 6.88 -7.69 -24.32
N LYS A 4 7.04 -6.46 -24.80
CA LYS A 4 7.75 -5.38 -24.08
C LYS A 4 7.25 -5.18 -22.62
N PRO A 5 5.94 -5.12 -22.32
CA PRO A 5 5.49 -4.93 -20.94
C PRO A 5 5.85 -6.10 -20.02
N PHE A 6 5.76 -7.34 -20.51
CA PHE A 6 6.09 -8.53 -19.72
C PHE A 6 7.59 -8.64 -19.42
N VAL A 7 8.45 -8.24 -20.35
CA VAL A 7 9.90 -8.14 -20.12
C VAL A 7 10.20 -7.10 -19.03
N ASN A 8 9.45 -5.99 -18.98
CA ASN A 8 9.60 -4.98 -17.92
C ASN A 8 9.18 -5.53 -16.55
N VAL A 9 8.12 -6.36 -16.48
CA VAL A 9 7.72 -7.04 -15.23
C VAL A 9 8.87 -7.88 -14.68
N GLU A 10 9.48 -8.71 -15.53
CA GLU A 10 10.64 -9.53 -15.15
C GLU A 10 11.83 -8.65 -14.71
N TYR A 11 12.11 -7.58 -15.44
CA TYR A 11 13.17 -6.64 -15.11
C TYR A 11 12.96 -6.00 -13.72
N PHE A 12 11.76 -5.51 -13.42
CA PHE A 12 11.46 -4.90 -12.13
C PHE A 12 11.50 -5.90 -10.98
N ALA A 13 11.04 -7.14 -11.20
CA ALA A 13 11.13 -8.21 -10.22
C ALA A 13 12.60 -8.54 -9.88
N LEU A 14 13.45 -8.71 -10.90
CA LEU A 14 14.87 -8.99 -10.71
C LEU A 14 15.61 -7.81 -10.06
N LYS A 15 15.23 -6.57 -10.37
CA LYS A 15 15.77 -5.37 -9.71
C LYS A 15 15.45 -5.37 -8.20
N LYS A 16 14.22 -5.70 -7.81
CA LYS A 16 13.81 -5.83 -6.40
C LYS A 16 14.54 -6.99 -5.71
N LEU A 17 14.69 -8.13 -6.39
CA LEU A 17 15.48 -9.27 -5.88
C LEU A 17 16.94 -8.88 -5.62
N LYS A 18 17.56 -8.11 -6.53
CA LYS A 18 18.91 -7.59 -6.34
C LYS A 18 19.00 -6.71 -5.09
N ILE A 19 18.07 -5.77 -4.91
CA ILE A 19 18.04 -4.91 -3.72
C ILE A 19 17.95 -5.74 -2.44
N TYR A 20 17.08 -6.76 -2.42
CA TYR A 20 16.95 -7.69 -1.29
C TYR A 20 18.25 -8.44 -0.99
N ARG A 21 18.90 -9.00 -2.02
CA ARG A 21 20.18 -9.71 -1.87
C ARG A 21 21.31 -8.78 -1.42
N ASP A 22 21.31 -7.54 -1.89
CA ASP A 22 22.31 -6.55 -1.50
C ASP A 22 22.09 -6.07 -0.05
N SER A 23 20.83 -5.91 0.38
CA SER A 23 20.48 -5.60 1.77
C SER A 23 19.00 -5.83 2.05
N VAL A 24 18.73 -6.77 2.95
CA VAL A 24 17.39 -7.03 3.49
C VAL A 24 16.81 -5.79 4.16
N LEU A 25 17.63 -5.02 4.88
CA LEU A 25 17.20 -3.78 5.53
C LEU A 25 16.73 -2.74 4.52
N ARG A 26 17.45 -2.54 3.40
CA ARG A 26 17.01 -1.60 2.35
C ARG A 26 15.68 -2.02 1.74
N PHE A 27 15.49 -3.31 1.48
CA PHE A 27 14.22 -3.83 0.97
C PHE A 27 13.09 -3.65 2.00
N LEU A 28 13.34 -3.92 3.28
CA LEU A 28 12.38 -3.72 4.36
C LEU A 28 11.98 -2.24 4.50
N LEU A 29 12.94 -1.31 4.48
CA LEU A 29 12.66 0.13 4.57
C LEU A 29 11.81 0.63 3.39
N ARG A 30 12.06 0.10 2.18
CA ARG A 30 11.23 0.39 1.00
C ARG A 30 9.80 -0.12 1.17
N ALA A 31 9.60 -1.25 1.86
CA ALA A 31 8.28 -1.76 2.18
C ALA A 31 7.58 -0.95 3.29
N ILE A 32 8.30 -0.52 4.32
CA ILE A 32 7.80 0.39 5.36
C ILE A 32 7.30 1.70 4.72
N MET A 33 8.12 2.29 3.85
CA MET A 33 7.79 3.53 3.14
C MET A 33 6.51 3.39 2.28
N ALA A 34 6.27 2.23 1.66
CA ALA A 34 5.08 2.02 0.84
C ALA A 34 3.78 2.17 1.65
N SER A 35 3.74 1.59 2.85
CA SER A 35 2.57 1.73 3.73
C SER A 35 2.40 3.13 4.29
N MET A 36 3.50 3.86 4.53
CA MET A 36 3.40 5.26 4.94
C MET A 36 2.75 6.11 3.83
N PHE A 37 3.12 5.90 2.56
CA PHE A 37 2.48 6.59 1.44
C PHE A 37 1.00 6.24 1.30
N ILE A 38 0.62 4.97 1.44
CA ILE A 38 -0.80 4.58 1.50
C ILE A 38 -1.50 5.24 2.69
N GLY A 39 -0.86 5.26 3.86
CA GLY A 39 -1.40 5.89 5.06
C GLY A 39 -1.74 7.37 4.84
N PHE A 40 -0.82 8.13 4.23
CA PHE A 40 -1.09 9.52 3.83
C PHE A 40 -2.28 9.61 2.87
N GLY A 41 -2.31 8.73 1.86
CA GLY A 41 -3.43 8.61 0.93
C GLY A 41 -4.77 8.42 1.61
N VAL A 42 -4.85 7.48 2.56
CA VAL A 42 -6.05 7.17 3.32
C VAL A 42 -6.50 8.38 4.14
N ILE A 43 -5.60 9.04 4.89
CA ILE A 43 -5.99 10.22 5.67
C ILE A 43 -6.60 11.31 4.77
N VAL A 44 -5.96 11.60 3.64
CA VAL A 44 -6.44 12.63 2.70
C VAL A 44 -7.74 12.20 2.02
N ALA A 45 -7.86 10.92 1.65
CA ALA A 45 -9.06 10.36 1.06
C ALA A 45 -10.28 10.46 1.97
N PHE A 46 -10.11 10.14 3.25
CA PHE A 46 -11.19 10.24 4.22
C PHE A 46 -11.51 11.70 4.59
N LYS A 47 -10.51 12.59 4.70
CA LYS A 47 -10.78 14.02 4.93
C LYS A 47 -11.55 14.66 3.77
N SER A 48 -11.09 14.43 2.54
CA SER A 48 -11.75 14.96 1.35
C SER A 48 -13.12 14.29 1.11
N GLY A 49 -13.20 12.96 1.20
CA GLY A 49 -14.44 12.20 1.06
C GLY A 49 -15.50 12.62 2.09
N HIS A 50 -15.11 12.74 3.36
CA HIS A 50 -16.02 13.19 4.42
C HIS A 50 -16.54 14.60 4.18
N PHE A 51 -15.69 15.54 3.72
CA PHE A 51 -16.11 16.90 3.41
C PHE A 51 -17.25 16.94 2.37
N PHE A 52 -17.09 16.20 1.26
CA PHE A 52 -18.11 16.13 0.21
C PHE A 52 -19.33 15.29 0.63
N HIS A 53 -19.14 14.29 1.49
CA HIS A 53 -20.23 13.48 2.04
C HIS A 53 -21.12 14.30 2.98
N ALA A 54 -20.53 15.08 3.89
CA ALA A 54 -21.24 15.97 4.80
C ALA A 54 -22.01 17.09 4.07
N ALA A 55 -21.53 17.48 2.88
CA ALA A 55 -22.21 18.43 2.00
C ALA A 55 -23.29 17.78 1.09
N TYR A 56 -23.59 16.48 1.26
CA TYR A 56 -24.54 15.72 0.43
C TYR A 56 -24.26 15.79 -1.08
N THR A 57 -22.99 15.87 -1.46
CA THR A 57 -22.58 15.97 -2.86
C THR A 57 -22.15 14.61 -3.42
N PRO A 58 -22.35 14.35 -4.73
CA PRO A 58 -21.93 13.09 -5.36
C PRO A 58 -20.40 12.95 -5.51
N PHE A 59 -19.63 13.97 -5.13
CA PHE A 59 -18.18 14.02 -5.31
C PHE A 59 -17.37 13.33 -4.20
N ALA A 60 -18.01 12.82 -3.14
CA ALA A 60 -17.33 12.13 -2.05
C ALA A 60 -16.45 10.96 -2.52
N TYR A 61 -17.01 10.06 -3.33
CA TYR A 61 -16.29 8.90 -3.85
C TYR A 61 -15.20 9.26 -4.87
N PRO A 62 -15.45 10.12 -5.89
CA PRO A 62 -14.40 10.56 -6.80
C PRO A 62 -13.19 11.19 -6.12
N MET A 63 -13.41 12.01 -5.08
CA MET A 63 -12.31 12.69 -4.37
C MET A 63 -11.48 11.72 -3.54
N ALA A 64 -12.13 10.78 -2.86
CA ALA A 64 -11.44 9.68 -2.20
C ALA A 64 -10.66 8.80 -3.20
N ALA A 65 -11.21 8.55 -4.40
CA ALA A 65 -10.53 7.74 -5.42
C ALA A 65 -9.28 8.43 -6.01
N ILE A 66 -9.35 9.73 -6.29
CA ILE A 66 -8.22 10.50 -6.82
C ILE A 66 -7.07 10.53 -5.81
N THR A 67 -7.38 10.77 -4.54
CA THR A 67 -6.37 10.85 -3.47
C THR A 67 -5.67 9.51 -3.23
N ILE A 68 -6.40 8.39 -3.26
CA ILE A 68 -5.79 7.05 -3.23
C ILE A 68 -4.92 6.79 -4.47
N THR A 69 -5.34 7.26 -5.64
CA THR A 69 -4.53 7.14 -6.87
C THR A 69 -3.21 7.87 -6.75
N VAL A 70 -3.22 9.08 -6.17
CA VAL A 70 -1.99 9.84 -5.87
C VAL A 70 -1.07 9.07 -4.93
N ALA A 71 -1.61 8.40 -3.91
CA ALA A 71 -0.80 7.57 -3.00
C ALA A 71 -0.12 6.40 -3.72
N ILE A 72 -0.80 5.76 -4.67
CA ILE A 72 -0.21 4.71 -5.51
C ILE A 72 0.89 5.29 -6.41
N LEU A 73 0.72 6.50 -6.95
CA LEU A 73 1.77 7.18 -7.71
C LEU A 73 3.01 7.47 -6.85
N LEU A 74 2.83 7.90 -5.59
CA LEU A 74 3.94 8.10 -4.66
C LEU A 74 4.74 6.82 -4.41
N ILE A 75 4.07 5.66 -4.35
CA ILE A 75 4.75 4.36 -4.24
C ILE A 75 5.58 4.06 -5.48
N ALA A 76 5.01 4.29 -6.67
CA ALA A 76 5.69 4.04 -7.93
C ALA A 76 6.92 4.95 -8.10
N TYR A 77 6.77 6.27 -7.89
CA TYR A 77 7.85 7.24 -8.05
C TYR A 77 8.85 7.25 -6.90
N GLY A 78 8.39 7.03 -5.67
CA GLY A 78 9.25 6.89 -4.50
C GLY A 78 10.03 5.58 -4.49
N GLY A 79 9.74 4.66 -5.41
CA GLY A 79 10.41 3.36 -5.51
C GLY A 79 10.13 2.47 -4.29
N ALA A 80 8.97 2.62 -3.66
CA ALA A 80 8.56 1.82 -2.50
C ALA A 80 8.07 0.43 -2.94
N ASP A 81 8.09 -0.53 -2.00
CA ASP A 81 7.74 -1.92 -2.28
C ASP A 81 6.44 -2.32 -1.58
N LEU A 82 5.32 -2.26 -2.30
CA LEU A 82 4.02 -2.70 -1.82
C LEU A 82 3.84 -4.21 -2.07
N PHE A 83 3.45 -4.96 -1.03
CA PHE A 83 3.25 -6.40 -1.06
C PHE A 83 2.31 -6.85 -2.18
N ILE A 84 1.14 -6.24 -2.30
CA ILE A 84 0.13 -6.63 -3.30
C ILE A 84 0.67 -6.47 -4.73
N GLY A 85 1.41 -5.39 -5.00
CA GLY A 85 2.08 -5.21 -6.29
C GLY A 85 3.15 -6.29 -6.53
N ASN A 86 3.91 -6.63 -5.49
CA ASN A 86 4.97 -7.64 -5.55
C ASN A 86 4.44 -9.06 -5.78
N ILE A 87 3.19 -9.37 -5.44
CA ILE A 87 2.57 -10.68 -5.77
C ILE A 87 2.68 -10.93 -7.27
N PHE A 88 2.18 -10.00 -8.08
CA PHE A 88 2.20 -10.14 -9.53
C PHE A 88 3.62 -10.19 -10.10
N TYR A 89 4.49 -9.24 -9.73
CA TYR A 89 5.86 -9.17 -10.26
C TYR A 89 6.66 -10.46 -9.99
N PHE A 90 6.61 -10.96 -8.74
CA PHE A 90 7.39 -12.14 -8.37
C PHE A 90 6.76 -13.44 -8.85
N ALA A 91 5.43 -13.59 -8.77
CA ALA A 91 4.75 -14.77 -9.29
C ALA A 91 4.98 -14.93 -10.80
N TYR A 92 4.78 -13.86 -11.57
CA TYR A 92 5.02 -13.89 -13.01
C TYR A 92 6.45 -14.30 -13.33
N THR A 93 7.44 -13.67 -12.70
CA THR A 93 8.86 -13.93 -12.96
C THR A 93 9.30 -15.34 -12.52
N ALA A 94 8.70 -15.87 -11.45
CA ALA A 94 8.94 -17.23 -10.99
C ALA A 94 8.35 -18.29 -11.93
N ILE A 95 7.13 -18.06 -12.44
CA ILE A 95 6.49 -18.92 -13.46
C ILE A 95 7.35 -18.96 -14.74
N ARG A 96 8.01 -17.84 -15.08
CA ARG A 96 8.96 -17.76 -16.21
C ARG A 96 10.32 -18.41 -15.94
N GLY A 97 10.52 -19.02 -14.76
CA GLY A 97 11.75 -19.70 -14.38
C GLY A 97 12.92 -18.77 -14.05
N LYS A 98 12.68 -17.45 -13.92
CA LYS A 98 13.73 -16.45 -13.67
C LYS A 98 13.97 -16.15 -12.19
N MET A 99 13.11 -16.67 -11.30
CA MET A 99 13.24 -16.59 -9.85
C MET A 99 12.92 -17.93 -9.21
N LYS A 100 13.60 -18.27 -8.11
CA LYS A 100 13.29 -19.49 -7.34
C LYS A 100 12.13 -19.22 -6.39
N TRP A 101 11.16 -20.14 -6.33
CA TRP A 101 9.99 -20.02 -5.44
C TRP A 101 10.31 -19.78 -3.96
N PRO A 102 11.33 -20.43 -3.36
CA PRO A 102 11.72 -20.11 -1.98
C PRO A 102 12.10 -18.64 -1.79
N GLU A 103 12.79 -18.02 -2.75
CA GLU A 103 13.16 -16.60 -2.68
C GLU A 103 11.94 -15.69 -2.80
N VAL A 104 10.99 -16.06 -3.66
CA VAL A 104 9.71 -15.36 -3.84
C VAL A 104 8.92 -15.32 -2.54
N LEU A 105 8.81 -16.46 -1.85
CA LEU A 105 8.12 -16.55 -0.56
C LEU A 105 8.78 -15.68 0.51
N HIS A 106 10.11 -15.64 0.57
CA HIS A 106 10.84 -14.75 1.50
C HIS A 106 10.59 -13.28 1.19
N LEU A 107 10.64 -12.89 -0.09
CA LEU A 107 10.37 -11.51 -0.52
C LEU A 107 8.93 -11.08 -0.17
N TRP A 108 7.95 -11.97 -0.38
CA TRP A 108 6.57 -11.75 0.03
C TRP A 108 6.44 -11.56 1.53
N LEU A 109 7.02 -12.45 2.33
CA LEU A 109 6.98 -12.36 3.78
C LEU A 109 7.61 -11.04 4.28
N ILE A 110 8.79 -10.68 3.78
CA ILE A 110 9.49 -9.47 4.23
C ILE A 110 8.76 -8.20 3.79
N SER A 111 8.24 -8.15 2.55
CA SER A 111 7.45 -7.00 2.10
C SER A 111 6.13 -6.87 2.87
N TYR A 112 5.49 -7.99 3.21
CA TYR A 112 4.28 -7.99 4.03
C TYR A 112 4.54 -7.48 5.45
N ILE A 113 5.59 -8.01 6.12
CA ILE A 113 6.02 -7.52 7.44
C ILE A 113 6.38 -6.04 7.39
N GLY A 114 7.17 -5.62 6.40
CA GLY A 114 7.53 -4.23 6.21
C GLY A 114 6.32 -3.32 6.02
N ASN A 115 5.31 -3.77 5.26
CA ASN A 115 4.07 -3.01 5.10
C ASN A 115 3.29 -2.91 6.43
N ILE A 116 3.24 -3.96 7.25
CA ILE A 116 2.62 -3.88 8.60
C ILE A 116 3.37 -2.90 9.49
N LEU A 117 4.71 -2.99 9.53
CA LEU A 117 5.55 -2.09 10.32
C LEU A 117 5.38 -0.63 9.88
N GLY A 118 5.30 -0.38 8.57
CA GLY A 118 5.04 0.95 8.04
C GLY A 118 3.67 1.49 8.40
N ALA A 119 2.63 0.65 8.40
CA ALA A 119 1.30 1.06 8.86
C ALA A 119 1.29 1.38 10.36
N GLY A 120 1.96 0.58 11.19
CA GLY A 120 2.12 0.83 12.62
C GLY A 120 2.90 2.12 12.91
N CYS A 121 4.02 2.32 12.22
CA CYS A 121 4.82 3.54 12.33
C CYS A 121 4.01 4.78 11.92
N PHE A 122 3.28 4.70 10.80
CA PHE A 122 2.42 5.79 10.35
C PHE A 122 1.29 6.09 11.35
N SER A 123 0.63 5.06 11.86
CA SER A 123 -0.41 5.21 12.90
C SER A 123 0.13 5.94 14.14
N LEU A 124 1.34 5.57 14.60
CA LEU A 124 2.01 6.25 15.70
C LEU A 124 2.26 7.73 15.37
N LEU A 125 2.72 8.06 14.16
CA LEU A 125 2.92 9.45 13.71
C LEU A 125 1.61 10.25 13.74
N ILE A 126 0.50 9.66 13.29
CA ILE A 126 -0.82 10.31 13.34
C ILE A 126 -1.30 10.51 14.79
N HIS A 127 -0.98 9.58 15.68
CA HIS A 127 -1.32 9.69 17.10
C HIS A 127 -0.53 10.83 17.78
N ILE A 128 0.80 10.87 17.62
CA ILE A 128 1.65 11.87 18.28
C ILE A 128 1.42 13.29 17.76
N THR A 129 1.02 13.45 16.50
CA THR A 129 0.69 14.77 15.93
C THR A 129 -0.64 15.31 16.45
N GLY A 130 -1.43 14.50 17.17
CA GLY A 130 -2.77 14.85 17.62
C GLY A 130 -3.79 14.90 16.49
N LEU A 131 -3.42 14.56 15.25
CA LEU A 131 -4.31 14.62 14.09
C LEU A 131 -5.49 13.66 14.23
N TYR A 132 -5.32 12.56 14.97
CA TYR A 132 -6.42 11.64 15.28
C TYR A 132 -7.55 12.27 16.13
N ASN A 133 -7.30 13.38 16.81
CA ASN A 133 -8.32 14.10 17.58
C ASN A 133 -9.26 14.92 16.69
N ASP A 134 -8.89 15.18 15.42
CA ASP A 134 -9.77 15.80 14.43
C ASP A 134 -10.99 14.87 14.17
N PRO A 135 -12.23 15.33 14.37
CA PRO A 135 -13.44 14.52 14.16
C PRO A 135 -13.51 13.90 12.77
N THR A 136 -12.98 14.59 11.75
CA THR A 136 -12.93 14.13 10.35
C THR A 136 -12.02 12.93 10.19
N VAL A 137 -10.89 12.91 10.91
CA VAL A 137 -9.93 11.80 10.88
C VAL A 137 -10.45 10.67 11.75
N LYS A 138 -11.10 10.99 12.88
CA LYS A 138 -11.74 10.01 13.76
C LYS A 138 -12.87 9.25 13.08
N TRP A 139 -13.53 9.87 12.08
CA TRP A 139 -14.54 9.23 11.25
C TRP A 139 -14.01 7.98 10.53
N ILE A 140 -12.70 7.90 10.24
CA ILE A 140 -12.06 6.68 9.71
C ILE A 140 -12.34 5.49 10.61
N SER A 141 -12.17 5.64 11.93
CA SER A 141 -12.39 4.56 12.89
C SER A 141 -13.84 4.11 12.93
N PHE A 142 -14.80 5.04 12.77
CA PHE A 142 -16.22 4.70 12.64
C PHE A 142 -16.47 3.85 11.39
N CYS A 143 -15.98 4.28 10.22
CA CYS A 143 -16.11 3.53 8.98
C CYS A 143 -15.45 2.15 9.06
N MET A 144 -14.27 2.05 9.66
CA MET A 144 -13.57 0.77 9.83
C MET A 144 -14.34 -0.17 10.76
N HIS A 145 -14.92 0.36 11.85
CA HIS A 145 -15.74 -0.43 12.76
C HIS A 145 -17.01 -0.96 12.07
N GLN A 146 -17.69 -0.10 11.31
CA GLN A 146 -18.86 -0.48 10.53
C GLN A 146 -18.53 -1.53 9.46
N GLN A 147 -17.39 -1.39 8.77
CA GLN A 147 -16.94 -2.38 7.80
C GLN A 147 -16.67 -3.74 8.47
N ALA A 148 -16.05 -3.73 9.65
CA ALA A 148 -15.75 -4.95 10.40
C ALA A 148 -17.04 -5.64 10.90
N SER A 149 -18.03 -4.90 11.40
CA SER A 149 -19.30 -5.48 11.84
C SER A 149 -20.07 -6.12 10.68
N HIS A 150 -20.12 -5.47 9.52
CA HIS A 150 -20.75 -6.05 8.32
C HIS A 150 -20.12 -7.37 7.89
N ILE A 151 -18.79 -7.52 8.02
CA ILE A 151 -18.11 -8.77 7.69
C ILE A 151 -18.51 -9.87 8.69
N ILE A 152 -18.56 -9.56 9.99
CA ILE A 152 -18.91 -10.55 11.02
C ILE A 152 -20.36 -11.02 10.85
N GLU A 153 -21.29 -10.12 10.58
CA GLU A 153 -22.71 -10.45 10.36
C GLU A 153 -22.98 -11.21 9.05
N SER A 154 -22.00 -11.26 8.15
CA SER A 154 -22.11 -11.99 6.87
C SER A 154 -21.75 -13.49 6.96
N PHE A 155 -21.34 -13.97 8.13
CA PHE A 155 -21.06 -15.39 8.43
C PHE A 155 -22.10 -15.96 9.40
#